data_AF-A0A1Z3MMR6-F1
#
_entry.id   AF-A0A1Z3MMR6-F1
#
_cell.length_a   1.000
_cell.length_b   1.000
_cell.length_c   1.000
_cell.angle_alpha   90.00
_cell.angle_beta   90.00
_cell.angle_gamma   90.00
#
_symmetry.space_group_name_H-M   'P 1'
#
loop_
_entity.id
_entity.type
_entity.pdbx_description
1 polymer ?
#
loop_
_entity_poly.entity_id
_entity_poly.type
_entity_poly.pdbx_seq_one_letter_code
_entity_poly.pdbx_strand_id
1 'polypeptide(L)'
;MLMSVFHNWLLEIACENYFVYIKRLSANDTGATGGHQVGLYIPSGIVEKLFPSINHTRELNPSVFLTAHVSSHDCPDSEVVY
;
A
#
# COMPACT_ATOMS: atom_id res chain seq x y z
N MET A 1 31.20 -1.71 -7.39
CA MET A 1 30.06 -1.64 -8.33
C MET A 1 29.04 -0.71 -7.70
N LEU A 2 28.66 0.40 -8.35
CA LEU A 2 27.65 1.30 -7.80
C LEU A 2 26.29 0.61 -7.93
N MET A 3 25.61 0.35 -6.82
CA MET A 3 24.30 -0.30 -6.86
C MET A 3 23.20 0.73 -7.13
N SER A 4 22.15 0.33 -7.85
CA SER A 4 21.06 1.24 -8.20
C SER A 4 20.23 1.63 -6.97
N VAL A 5 19.50 2.75 -7.07
CA VAL A 5 18.59 3.22 -6.00
C VAL A 5 17.61 2.13 -5.57
N PHE A 6 16.97 1.48 -6.55
CA PHE A 6 16.04 0.38 -6.27
C PHE A 6 16.71 -0.82 -5.59
N HIS A 7 17.96 -1.13 -5.96
CA HIS A 7 18.70 -2.21 -5.29
C HIS A 7 18.93 -1.90 -3.81
N ASN A 8 19.39 -0.68 -3.48
CA ASN A 8 19.65 -0.31 -2.10
C ASN A 8 18.35 -0.27 -1.27
N TRP A 9 17.26 0.23 -1.85
CA TRP A 9 15.94 0.22 -1.20
C TRP A 9 15.48 -1.20 -0.87
N LEU A 10 15.68 -2.17 -1.78
CA LEU A 10 15.34 -3.57 -1.49
C LEU A 10 16.16 -4.15 -0.32
N LEU A 11 17.44 -3.78 -0.19
CA LEU A 11 18.28 -4.21 0.94
C LEU A 11 17.80 -3.62 2.27
N GLU A 12 17.40 -2.35 2.27
CA GLU A 12 16.84 -1.66 3.43
C GLU A 12 15.55 -2.35 3.90
N ILE A 13 14.58 -2.51 3.00
CA ILE A 13 13.30 -3.15 3.31
C ILE A 13 13.49 -4.60 3.79
N ALA A 14 14.49 -5.33 3.27
CA ALA A 14 14.76 -6.71 3.64
C ALA A 14 15.39 -6.88 5.03
N CYS A 15 16.07 -5.84 5.55
CA CYS A 15 16.76 -5.89 6.84
C CYS A 15 15.93 -5.32 8.00
N GLU A 16 14.78 -4.71 7.69
CA GLU A 16 13.93 -4.03 8.65
C GLU A 16 12.58 -4.75 8.86
N ASN A 17 11.76 -4.23 9.79
CA ASN A 17 10.49 -4.83 10.16
C ASN A 17 9.35 -4.39 9.23
N TYR A 18 9.43 -4.79 7.96
CA TYR A 18 8.40 -4.53 6.96
C TYR A 18 7.52 -5.75 6.69
N PHE A 19 6.24 -5.52 6.44
CA PHE A 19 5.37 -6.47 5.76
C PHE A 19 5.25 -6.06 4.29
N VAL A 20 5.73 -6.90 3.37
CA VAL A 20 5.81 -6.57 1.95
C VAL A 20 4.66 -7.22 1.17
N TYR A 21 3.87 -6.40 0.49
CA TYR A 21 2.85 -6.84 -0.47
C TYR A 21 3.31 -6.51 -1.89
N ILE A 22 3.48 -7.53 -2.73
CA ILE A 22 3.92 -7.39 -4.11
C ILE A 22 2.77 -7.79 -5.04
N LYS A 23 2.41 -6.90 -5.96
CA LYS A 23 1.43 -7.16 -7.02
C LYS A 23 1.83 -6.47 -8.32
N ARG A 24 1.28 -6.95 -9.43
CA ARG A 24 1.13 -6.12 -10.63
C ARG A 24 -0.17 -5.33 -10.50
N LEU A 25 -0.14 -4.05 -10.85
CA LEU A 25 -1.33 -3.21 -10.80
C LEU A 25 -2.34 -3.67 -11.87
N SER A 26 -3.57 -3.94 -11.44
CA SER A 26 -4.69 -4.24 -12.34
C SER A 26 -5.25 -2.96 -12.95
N ALA A 27 -6.07 -3.10 -13.99
CA ALA A 27 -6.73 -1.95 -14.61
C ALA A 27 -7.60 -1.15 -13.62
N ASN A 28 -8.20 -1.80 -12.61
CA ASN A 28 -8.96 -1.09 -11.58
C ASN A 28 -8.06 -0.32 -10.62
N ASP A 29 -6.91 -0.89 -10.23
CA ASP A 29 -5.98 -0.21 -9.31
C ASP A 29 -5.46 1.10 -9.90
N THR A 30 -5.28 1.14 -11.23
CA THR A 30 -4.78 2.32 -11.95
C THR A 30 -5.89 3.23 -12.48
N GLY A 31 -7.17 2.90 -12.24
CA GLY A 31 -8.31 3.63 -12.82
C GLY A 31 -8.46 3.47 -14.35
N ALA A 32 -7.71 2.57 -14.99
CA ALA A 32 -7.72 2.37 -16.43
C ALA A 32 -9.02 1.75 -16.97
N THR A 33 -9.90 1.24 -16.11
CA THR A 33 -11.23 0.77 -16.51
C THR A 33 -12.24 1.90 -16.74
N GLY A 34 -11.94 3.13 -16.32
CA GLY A 34 -12.84 4.30 -16.45
C GLY A 34 -14.08 4.26 -15.55
N GLY A 35 -14.20 3.26 -14.67
CA GLY A 35 -15.20 3.21 -13.62
C GLY A 35 -14.83 4.09 -12.42
N HIS A 36 -15.68 4.11 -11.39
CA HIS A 36 -15.34 4.79 -10.12
C HIS A 36 -14.12 4.12 -9.49
N GLN A 37 -13.03 4.88 -9.38
CA GLN A 37 -11.79 4.41 -8.79
C GLN A 37 -11.99 4.21 -7.28
N VAL A 38 -11.63 3.03 -6.78
CA VAL A 38 -11.70 2.67 -5.36
C VAL A 38 -10.32 2.43 -4.74
N GLY A 39 -9.25 2.78 -5.47
CA GLY A 39 -7.87 2.62 -5.02
C GLY A 39 -7.32 1.21 -5.23
N LEU A 40 -6.28 0.88 -4.46
CA LEU A 40 -5.53 -0.36 -4.59
C LEU A 40 -6.22 -1.50 -3.84
N TYR A 41 -6.48 -2.61 -4.54
CA TYR A 41 -7.02 -3.81 -3.90
C TYR A 41 -5.97 -4.50 -3.01
N ILE A 42 -6.31 -4.67 -1.73
CA ILE A 42 -5.54 -5.36 -0.70
C ILE A 42 -6.32 -6.59 -0.20
N PRO A 43 -5.74 -7.80 -0.21
CA PRO A 43 -6.37 -9.01 0.35
C PRO A 43 -6.75 -8.88 1.82
N SER A 44 -7.88 -9.48 2.22
CA SER A 44 -8.40 -9.42 3.60
C SER A 44 -7.41 -9.88 4.67
N GLY A 45 -6.61 -10.91 4.40
CA GLY A 45 -5.60 -11.38 5.35
C GLY A 45 -4.48 -10.37 5.65
N ILE A 46 -4.23 -9.41 4.74
CA ILE A 46 -3.31 -8.29 4.99
C ILE A 46 -3.97 -7.29 5.93
N VAL A 47 -5.27 -7.01 5.75
CA VAL A 47 -6.04 -6.12 6.63
C VAL A 47 -6.07 -6.62 8.06
N GLU A 48 -6.37 -7.91 8.22
CA GLU A 48 -6.40 -8.56 9.52
C GLU A 48 -5.08 -8.39 10.28
N LYS A 49 -3.95 -8.43 9.55
CA LYS A 49 -2.62 -8.30 10.13
C LYS A 49 -2.19 -6.86 10.39
N LEU A 50 -2.40 -5.97 9.42
CA LEU A 50 -1.85 -4.60 9.45
C LEU A 50 -2.82 -3.56 10.03
N PHE A 51 -4.12 -3.78 9.89
CA PHE A 51 -5.15 -2.83 10.29
C PHE A 51 -6.23 -3.52 11.17
N PRO A 52 -5.84 -4.09 12.33
CA PRO A 52 -6.77 -4.83 13.18
C PRO A 52 -7.92 -3.98 13.72
N SER A 53 -7.75 -2.65 13.80
CA SER A 53 -8.78 -1.71 14.27
C SER A 53 -10.02 -1.68 13.38
N ILE A 54 -9.87 -1.91 12.07
CA ILE A 54 -10.97 -1.84 11.10
C ILE A 54 -11.47 -3.22 10.67
N ASN A 55 -10.83 -4.30 11.11
CA ASN A 55 -11.22 -5.67 10.78
C ASN A 55 -12.45 -6.12 11.61
N HIS A 56 -13.58 -5.44 11.43
CA HIS A 56 -14.83 -5.73 12.13
C HIS A 56 -16.07 -5.24 11.37
N THR A 57 -17.24 -5.72 11.78
CA THR A 57 -18.53 -5.37 11.15
C THR A 57 -19.46 -4.57 12.08
N ARG A 58 -18.90 -3.86 13.07
CA ARG A 58 -19.68 -3.11 14.08
C ARG A 58 -20.24 -1.78 13.57
N GLU A 59 -19.63 -1.23 12.54
CA GLU A 59 -20.04 0.01 11.88
C GLU A 59 -19.88 -0.13 10.36
N LEU A 60 -20.52 0.78 9.63
CA LEU A 60 -20.47 0.79 8.18
C LEU A 60 -19.13 1.37 7.72
N ASN A 61 -18.40 0.59 6.90
CA ASN A 61 -17.13 0.99 6.27
C ASN A 61 -16.09 1.54 7.27
N PRO A 62 -15.65 0.74 8.27
CA PRO A 62 -14.60 1.17 9.18
C PRO A 62 -13.32 1.45 8.40
N SER A 63 -12.63 2.55 8.71
CA SER A 63 -11.45 2.98 7.99
C SER A 63 -10.41 3.62 8.91
N VAL A 64 -9.15 3.61 8.48
CA VAL A 64 -8.04 4.25 9.21
C VAL A 64 -7.13 5.01 8.24
N PHE A 65 -6.54 6.12 8.71
CA PHE A 65 -5.56 6.86 7.94
C PHE A 65 -4.15 6.30 8.15
N LEU A 66 -3.35 6.32 7.08
CA LEU A 66 -1.92 6.06 7.13
C LEU A 66 -1.16 7.04 6.23
N THR A 67 0.12 7.25 6.55
CA THR A 67 1.04 7.99 5.69
C THR A 67 1.55 7.08 4.58
N ALA A 68 1.35 7.48 3.33
CA ALA A 68 1.89 6.84 2.15
C ALA A 68 3.10 7.64 1.63
N HIS A 69 4.27 6.99 1.68
CA HIS A 69 5.51 7.48 1.09
C HIS A 69 5.83 6.68 -0.20
N VAL A 70 6.19 7.37 -1.28
CA VAL A 70 6.53 6.74 -2.57
C VAL A 70 8.02 6.90 -2.85
N SER A 71 8.82 5.87 -2.55
CA SER A 71 10.28 5.94 -2.75
C SER A 71 10.73 5.85 -4.22
N SER A 72 9.81 5.57 -5.15
CA SER A 72 10.13 5.40 -6.58
C SER A 72 9.99 6.68 -7.41
N HIS A 73 9.34 7.71 -6.88
CA HIS A 73 9.05 8.96 -7.58
C HIS A 73 9.24 10.14 -6.63
N ASP A 74 9.60 11.31 -7.16
CA ASP A 74 9.71 12.53 -6.38
C ASP A 74 8.31 13.15 -6.19
N CYS A 75 7.63 12.74 -5.12
CA CYS A 75 6.33 13.29 -4.73
C CYS A 75 6.23 13.38 -3.20
N PRO A 76 5.45 14.34 -2.68
CA PRO A 76 5.26 14.48 -1.24
C PRO A 76 4.53 13.26 -0.67
N ASP A 77 4.78 13.01 0.61
CA ASP A 77 3.98 12.06 1.38
C ASP A 77 2.51 12.49 1.36
N SER A 78 1.63 11.49 1.35
CA SER A 78 0.18 11.70 1.34
C SER A 78 -0.48 10.92 2.45
N GLU A 79 -1.60 11.44 2.96
CA GLU A 79 -2.46 10.70 3.86
C GLU A 79 -3.47 9.90 3.02
N VAL A 80 -3.55 8.59 3.24
CA VAL A 80 -4.46 7.70 2.53
C VAL A 80 -5.37 6.99 3.50
N VAL A 81 -6.62 6.76 3.08
CA VAL A 81 -7.60 5.98 3.82
C VAL A 81 -7.49 4.53 3.39
N TYR A 82 -7.43 3.64 4.39
CA TYR A 82 -7.67 2.22 4.20
C TYR A 82 -8.98 1.81 4.87
#